data_AF-A0AAN6QAR3-F1
#
_entry.id   AF-A0AAN6QAR3-F1
#
_cell.length_a   1.000
_cell.length_b   1.000
_cell.length_c   1.000
_cell.angle_alpha   90.00
_cell.angle_beta   90.00
_cell.angle_gamma   90.00
#
_symmetry.space_group_name_H-M   'P 1'
#
loop_
_entity.id
_entity.type
_entity.pdbx_description
1 polymer ?
#
loop_
_entity_poly.entity_id
_entity_poly.type
_entity_poly.pdbx_seq_one_letter_code
_entity_poly.pdbx_strand_id
1 'polypeptide(L)'
;MTPLDLDPLAPIRYSCLFRADHLCSLNSDNSRLLGELTDNGKVFGFVKEYFLRWLESLSLIGLLSSGLLSIRKILHAAQLQPNINPHLLKLLDDAKKFVFSHISIIERAPLQTYGSALVFSPTLSEIRKRYWEERLSFIAMTAGIRDHWGAHRQTLEGHGNAVKAVAFSPDGKTLASASYDKTVRLWDTVTGTHRATLEGHGDTVKAVAFSPNGKTLASASNDKTVRLWDTATGTHRATLEGHGNRVTAVAFSPDGGGEDRTAATKDWDGGAPAHHMRSGDIPTAATQDPEEHENPGGETYPLKAGVG
;
A
#
# COMPACT_ATOMS: atom_id res chain seq x y z
N MET A 1 -38.13 -10.10 18.63
CA MET A 1 -37.32 -10.14 17.40
C MET A 1 -36.96 -8.70 17.07
N THR A 2 -35.72 -8.31 17.33
CA THR A 2 -35.17 -7.03 16.87
C THR A 2 -35.09 -7.05 15.34
N PRO A 3 -35.38 -5.94 14.64
CA PRO A 3 -35.23 -5.88 13.19
C PRO A 3 -33.77 -6.18 12.85
N LEU A 4 -33.52 -7.05 11.88
CA LEU A 4 -32.19 -7.18 11.27
C LEU A 4 -31.76 -5.78 10.85
N ASP A 5 -30.61 -5.34 11.35
CA ASP A 5 -29.92 -4.11 10.99
C ASP A 5 -29.55 -4.19 9.50
N LEU A 6 -30.50 -3.83 8.64
CA LEU A 6 -30.30 -3.75 7.19
C LEU A 6 -29.38 -2.55 6.96
N ASP A 7 -28.10 -2.85 6.69
CA ASP A 7 -27.09 -1.84 6.32
C ASP A 7 -27.71 -0.88 5.28
N PRO A 8 -27.98 0.38 5.64
CA PRO A 8 -28.68 1.33 4.76
C PRO A 8 -27.84 1.66 3.52
N LEU A 9 -26.54 1.32 3.53
CA LEU A 9 -25.62 1.48 2.41
C LEU A 9 -25.52 0.22 1.54
N ALA A 10 -26.18 -0.89 1.89
CA ALA A 10 -26.13 -2.13 1.11
C ALA A 10 -26.53 -1.97 -0.37
N PRO A 11 -27.58 -1.20 -0.72
CA PRO A 11 -27.94 -0.97 -2.14
C PRO A 11 -26.88 -0.17 -2.91
N ILE A 12 -26.24 0.79 -2.25
CA ILE A 12 -25.15 1.61 -2.82
C ILE A 12 -23.90 0.74 -2.98
N ARG A 13 -23.53 -0.03 -1.96
CA ARG A 13 -22.43 -1.01 -2.00
C ARG A 13 -22.60 -1.99 -3.16
N TYR A 14 -23.80 -2.55 -3.31
CA TYR A 14 -24.10 -3.47 -4.40
C TYR A 14 -23.95 -2.80 -5.77
N SER A 15 -24.52 -1.61 -5.94
CA SER A 15 -24.46 -0.86 -7.20
C SER A 15 -23.05 -0.37 -7.56
N CYS A 16 -22.22 -0.05 -6.56
CA CYS A 16 -20.85 0.42 -6.76
C CYS A 16 -19.86 -0.71 -7.02
N LEU A 17 -20.06 -1.89 -6.42
CA LEU A 17 -19.20 -3.07 -6.57
C LEU A 17 -19.60 -3.94 -7.76
N PHE A 18 -20.85 -4.39 -7.78
CA PHE A 18 -21.27 -5.45 -8.68
C PHE A 18 -21.64 -4.93 -10.05
N ARG A 19 -21.86 -3.63 -10.25
CA ARG A 19 -22.19 -3.13 -11.59
C ARG A 19 -21.04 -3.37 -12.57
N ALA A 20 -19.80 -3.18 -12.14
CA ALA A 20 -18.63 -3.45 -12.97
C ALA A 20 -18.29 -4.95 -13.08
N ASP A 21 -18.48 -5.72 -12.01
CA ASP A 21 -18.35 -7.17 -12.08
C ASP A 21 -19.46 -7.81 -12.92
N HIS A 22 -20.70 -7.31 -12.91
CA HIS A 22 -21.79 -7.70 -13.83
C HIS A 22 -21.46 -7.31 -15.27
N LEU A 23 -20.88 -6.14 -15.48
CA LEU A 23 -20.36 -5.74 -16.80
C LEU A 23 -19.26 -6.67 -17.31
N CYS A 24 -18.39 -7.18 -16.41
CA CYS A 24 -17.27 -8.06 -16.77
C CYS A 24 -17.61 -9.57 -16.75
N SER A 25 -18.57 -10.02 -15.94
CA SER A 25 -18.98 -11.43 -15.79
C SER A 25 -19.91 -11.90 -16.89
N LEU A 26 -20.46 -10.97 -17.69
CA LEU A 26 -21.10 -11.23 -18.97
C LEU A 26 -20.13 -11.77 -20.06
N ASN A 27 -18.89 -12.09 -19.68
CA ASN A 27 -17.81 -12.64 -20.52
C ASN A 27 -18.15 -13.98 -21.22
N SER A 28 -19.27 -14.64 -20.91
CA SER A 28 -19.70 -15.82 -21.67
C SER A 28 -20.43 -15.45 -22.97
N ASP A 29 -21.03 -14.26 -23.07
CA ASP A 29 -21.77 -13.80 -24.24
C ASP A 29 -21.25 -12.44 -24.72
N ASN A 30 -20.19 -12.48 -25.52
CA ASN A 30 -19.46 -11.32 -26.07
C ASN A 30 -20.36 -10.25 -26.75
N SER A 31 -21.60 -10.58 -27.14
CA SER A 31 -22.49 -9.67 -27.87
C SER A 31 -23.08 -8.53 -27.03
N ARG A 32 -23.31 -8.73 -25.72
CA ARG A 32 -23.88 -7.68 -24.83
C ARG A 32 -22.84 -6.69 -24.35
N LEU A 33 -21.64 -7.16 -24.02
CA LEU A 33 -20.50 -6.34 -23.59
C LEU A 33 -20.07 -5.36 -24.70
N LEU A 34 -20.10 -5.82 -25.95
CA LEU A 34 -19.87 -4.99 -27.15
C LEU A 34 -20.88 -3.84 -27.28
N GLY A 35 -22.15 -4.04 -26.90
CA GLY A 35 -23.16 -2.97 -26.92
C GLY A 35 -22.96 -1.93 -25.82
N GLU A 36 -22.47 -2.33 -24.65
CA GLU A 36 -22.27 -1.43 -23.50
C GLU A 36 -20.94 -0.66 -23.52
N LEU A 37 -19.96 -1.09 -24.34
CA LEU A 37 -18.67 -0.43 -24.58
C LEU A 37 -18.68 0.50 -25.82
N THR A 38 -19.83 1.08 -26.13
CA THR A 38 -20.00 2.11 -27.19
C THR A 38 -20.17 3.52 -26.58
N ASP A 39 -20.08 4.57 -27.39
CA ASP A 39 -20.26 5.98 -26.93
C ASP A 39 -21.65 6.27 -26.32
N ASN A 40 -22.65 5.44 -26.61
CA ASN A 40 -23.97 5.49 -25.99
C ASN A 40 -24.22 4.31 -25.04
N GLY A 41 -23.19 3.51 -24.79
CA GLY A 41 -23.24 2.39 -23.88
C GLY A 41 -23.33 2.84 -22.43
N LYS A 42 -23.93 2.00 -21.59
CA LYS A 42 -24.17 2.32 -20.18
C LYS A 42 -22.88 2.62 -19.41
N VAL A 43 -21.76 2.00 -19.79
CA VAL A 43 -20.44 2.24 -19.16
C VAL A 43 -19.94 3.64 -19.44
N PHE A 44 -19.97 4.06 -20.72
CA PHE A 44 -19.55 5.40 -21.11
C PHE A 44 -20.45 6.45 -20.45
N GLY A 45 -21.77 6.29 -20.53
CA GLY A 45 -22.72 7.19 -19.87
C GLY A 45 -22.48 7.28 -18.36
N PHE A 46 -22.22 6.14 -17.70
CA PHE A 46 -21.92 6.12 -16.28
C PHE A 46 -20.64 6.88 -15.92
N VAL A 47 -19.51 6.60 -16.57
CA VAL A 47 -18.24 7.29 -16.30
C VAL A 47 -18.33 8.78 -16.69
N LYS A 48 -19.14 9.10 -17.70
CA LYS A 48 -19.32 10.47 -18.19
C LYS A 48 -20.16 11.35 -17.25
N GLU A 49 -21.12 10.76 -16.54
CA GLU A 49 -22.10 11.51 -15.73
C GLU A 49 -21.88 11.35 -14.23
N TYR A 50 -21.39 10.18 -13.77
CA TYR A 50 -21.41 9.83 -12.35
C TYR A 50 -20.02 9.49 -11.77
N PHE A 51 -18.93 9.66 -12.52
CA PHE A 51 -17.60 9.22 -12.08
C PHE A 51 -17.14 9.82 -10.75
N LEU A 52 -17.16 11.15 -10.57
CA LEU A 52 -16.71 11.77 -9.30
C LEU A 52 -17.59 11.36 -8.12
N ARG A 53 -18.92 11.37 -8.29
CA ARG A 53 -19.88 10.95 -7.28
C ARG A 53 -19.73 9.46 -6.93
N TRP A 54 -19.37 8.65 -7.91
CA TRP A 54 -19.07 7.24 -7.72
C TRP A 54 -17.77 7.05 -6.93
N LEU A 55 -16.70 7.80 -7.22
CA LEU A 55 -15.47 7.78 -6.42
C LEU A 55 -15.71 8.23 -4.98
N GLU A 56 -16.51 9.28 -4.79
CA GLU A 56 -16.92 9.76 -3.48
C GLU A 56 -17.70 8.67 -2.73
N SER A 57 -18.68 8.05 -3.37
CA SER A 57 -19.44 6.93 -2.79
C SER A 57 -18.53 5.77 -2.41
N LEU A 58 -17.59 5.39 -3.30
CA LEU A 58 -16.63 4.31 -3.08
C LEU A 58 -15.67 4.61 -1.92
N SER A 59 -15.22 5.85 -1.79
CA SER A 59 -14.40 6.29 -0.67
C SER A 59 -15.19 6.23 0.64
N LEU A 60 -16.40 6.77 0.68
CA LEU A 60 -17.26 6.77 1.88
C LEU A 60 -17.57 5.35 2.39
N ILE A 61 -17.67 4.37 1.50
CA ILE A 61 -17.91 2.96 1.87
C ILE A 61 -16.62 2.14 2.04
N GLY A 62 -15.43 2.73 1.82
CA GLY A 62 -14.13 2.07 1.96
C GLY A 62 -13.80 1.05 0.86
N LEU A 63 -14.38 1.19 -0.34
CA LEU A 63 -14.28 0.23 -1.44
C LEU A 63 -13.61 0.80 -2.70
N LEU A 64 -12.86 1.89 -2.58
CA LEU A 64 -12.17 2.52 -3.71
C LEU A 64 -11.25 1.55 -4.47
N SER A 65 -10.55 0.67 -3.75
CA SER A 65 -9.71 -0.39 -4.33
C SER A 65 -10.48 -1.29 -5.31
N SER A 66 -11.69 -1.69 -4.93
CA SER A 66 -12.55 -2.56 -5.75
C SER A 66 -13.08 -1.82 -6.99
N GLY A 67 -13.44 -0.55 -6.85
CA GLY A 67 -13.84 0.31 -7.98
C GLY A 67 -12.68 0.54 -8.96
N LEU A 68 -11.46 0.70 -8.46
CA LEU A 68 -10.28 0.84 -9.30
C LEU A 68 -9.95 -0.45 -10.07
N LEU A 69 -10.05 -1.61 -9.40
CA LEU A 69 -9.91 -2.92 -10.05
C LEU A 69 -10.95 -3.07 -11.17
N SER A 70 -12.17 -2.62 -10.92
CA SER A 70 -13.26 -2.60 -11.89
C SER A 70 -12.94 -1.76 -13.13
N ILE A 71 -12.45 -0.52 -12.97
CA ILE A 71 -12.01 0.31 -14.12
C ILE A 71 -10.89 -0.39 -14.90
N ARG A 72 -9.92 -1.00 -14.21
CA ARG A 72 -8.82 -1.71 -14.88
C ARG A 72 -9.33 -2.92 -15.66
N LYS A 73 -10.25 -3.70 -15.10
CA LYS A 73 -10.89 -4.84 -15.79
C LYS A 73 -11.59 -4.35 -17.06
N ILE A 74 -12.41 -3.30 -16.95
CA ILE A 74 -13.12 -2.70 -18.10
C ILE A 74 -12.13 -2.17 -19.13
N LEU A 75 -11.09 -1.44 -18.72
CA LEU A 75 -10.07 -0.92 -19.62
C LEU A 75 -9.33 -2.05 -20.35
N HIS A 76 -8.97 -3.11 -19.64
CA HIS A 76 -8.30 -4.27 -20.22
C HIS A 76 -9.21 -5.00 -21.22
N ALA A 77 -10.47 -5.24 -20.84
CA ALA A 77 -11.47 -5.83 -21.74
C ALA A 77 -11.69 -4.96 -22.98
N ALA A 78 -11.76 -3.63 -22.82
CA ALA A 78 -11.92 -2.67 -23.91
C ALA A 78 -10.71 -2.67 -24.87
N GLN A 79 -9.48 -2.80 -24.34
CA GLN A 79 -8.25 -2.87 -25.15
C GLN A 79 -8.16 -4.13 -26.02
N LEU A 80 -8.80 -5.22 -25.62
CA LEU A 80 -8.82 -6.47 -26.38
C LEU A 80 -9.81 -6.44 -27.55
N GLN A 81 -10.68 -5.43 -27.62
CA GLN A 81 -11.71 -5.32 -28.66
C GLN A 81 -11.19 -4.54 -29.88
N PRO A 82 -11.27 -5.09 -31.11
CA PRO A 82 -10.72 -4.46 -32.31
C PRO A 82 -11.47 -3.22 -32.78
N ASN A 83 -12.76 -3.05 -32.41
CA ASN A 83 -13.61 -1.92 -32.82
C ASN A 83 -13.96 -0.99 -31.64
N ILE A 84 -13.13 -0.95 -30.61
CA ILE A 84 -13.39 -0.11 -29.43
C ILE A 84 -13.34 1.38 -29.79
N ASN A 85 -14.24 2.16 -29.20
CA ASN A 85 -14.25 3.60 -29.42
C ASN A 85 -13.00 4.25 -28.76
N PRO A 86 -12.20 5.03 -29.51
CA PRO A 86 -11.01 5.69 -28.98
C PRO A 86 -11.33 6.73 -27.89
N HIS A 87 -12.50 7.37 -27.91
CA HIS A 87 -12.94 8.32 -26.89
C HIS A 87 -13.21 7.63 -25.55
N LEU A 88 -13.90 6.49 -25.56
CA LEU A 88 -14.12 5.68 -24.35
C LEU A 88 -12.78 5.20 -23.78
N LEU A 89 -11.87 4.70 -24.63
CA LEU A 89 -10.55 4.25 -24.16
C LEU A 89 -9.75 5.38 -23.53
N LYS A 90 -9.77 6.57 -24.16
CA LYS A 90 -9.11 7.77 -23.63
C LYS A 90 -9.73 8.21 -22.31
N LEU A 91 -11.06 8.22 -22.20
CA LEU A 91 -11.77 8.58 -20.96
C LEU A 91 -11.45 7.60 -19.83
N LEU A 92 -11.45 6.29 -20.09
CA LEU A 92 -11.14 5.27 -19.09
C LEU A 92 -9.66 5.31 -18.67
N ASP A 93 -8.74 5.55 -19.60
CA ASP A 93 -7.32 5.70 -19.27
C ASP A 93 -7.06 6.97 -18.45
N ASP A 94 -7.74 8.07 -18.79
CA ASP A 94 -7.70 9.33 -18.05
C ASP A 94 -8.32 9.19 -16.66
N ALA A 95 -9.48 8.53 -16.53
CA ALA A 95 -10.13 8.20 -15.27
C ALA A 95 -9.22 7.35 -14.36
N LYS A 96 -8.57 6.34 -14.93
CA LYS A 96 -7.59 5.51 -14.23
C LYS A 96 -6.43 6.36 -13.70
N LYS A 97 -5.82 7.20 -14.55
CA LYS A 97 -4.72 8.10 -14.15
C LYS A 97 -5.16 9.08 -13.06
N PHE A 98 -6.35 9.66 -13.20
CA PHE A 98 -6.94 10.56 -12.22
C PHE A 98 -7.04 9.93 -10.83
N VAL A 99 -7.58 8.70 -10.75
CA VAL A 99 -7.71 7.98 -9.47
C VAL A 99 -6.34 7.67 -8.89
N PHE A 100 -5.40 7.14 -9.69
CA PHE A 100 -4.07 6.77 -9.19
C PHE A 100 -3.27 7.97 -8.68
N SER A 101 -3.37 9.12 -9.35
CA SER A 101 -2.66 10.33 -8.94
C SER A 101 -3.22 10.94 -7.66
N HIS A 102 -4.49 10.70 -7.33
CA HIS A 102 -5.19 11.34 -6.21
C HIS A 102 -5.78 10.36 -5.21
N ILE A 103 -5.35 9.09 -5.24
CA ILE A 103 -5.95 8.02 -4.44
C ILE A 103 -5.96 8.35 -2.95
N SER A 104 -4.88 8.93 -2.42
CA SER A 104 -4.78 9.31 -1.01
C SER A 104 -5.80 10.37 -0.61
N ILE A 105 -6.07 11.34 -1.50
CA ILE A 105 -7.07 12.39 -1.29
C ILE A 105 -8.48 11.80 -1.38
N ILE A 106 -8.73 10.98 -2.41
CA ILE A 106 -10.04 10.37 -2.64
C ILE A 106 -10.41 9.49 -1.44
N GLU A 107 -9.49 8.65 -0.93
CA GLU A 107 -9.75 7.77 0.23
C GLU A 107 -10.00 8.55 1.52
N ARG A 108 -9.21 9.60 1.80
CA ARG A 108 -9.26 10.28 3.11
C ARG A 108 -10.29 11.40 3.17
N ALA A 109 -10.50 12.09 2.07
CA ALA A 109 -11.31 13.31 2.01
C ALA A 109 -12.01 13.38 0.65
N PRO A 110 -13.04 12.57 0.39
CA PRO A 110 -13.66 12.44 -0.93
C PRO A 110 -14.18 13.78 -1.48
N LEU A 111 -14.70 14.67 -0.64
CA LEU A 111 -15.12 16.02 -1.04
C LEU A 111 -13.96 16.90 -1.53
N GLN A 112 -12.74 16.68 -1.04
CA GLN A 112 -11.55 17.39 -1.53
C GLN A 112 -11.17 16.97 -2.95
N THR A 113 -11.71 15.86 -3.47
CA THR A 113 -11.53 15.46 -4.87
C THR A 113 -12.00 16.55 -5.83
N TYR A 114 -13.09 17.25 -5.51
CA TYR A 114 -13.63 18.33 -6.34
C TYR A 114 -12.79 19.62 -6.26
N GLY A 115 -12.26 19.93 -5.08
CA GLY A 115 -11.52 21.18 -4.82
C GLY A 115 -10.03 21.11 -5.15
N SER A 116 -9.42 19.93 -5.07
CA SER A 116 -7.98 19.73 -5.25
C SER A 116 -7.68 18.79 -6.42
N ALA A 117 -8.10 17.53 -6.36
CA ALA A 117 -7.77 16.54 -7.38
C ALA A 117 -8.26 16.96 -8.78
N LEU A 118 -9.51 17.39 -8.90
CA LEU A 118 -10.09 17.89 -10.14
C LEU A 118 -9.39 19.15 -10.65
N VAL A 119 -9.17 20.10 -9.75
CA VAL A 119 -8.59 21.41 -10.04
C VAL A 119 -7.15 21.28 -10.54
N PHE A 120 -6.33 20.46 -9.87
CA PHE A 120 -4.91 20.23 -10.17
C PHE A 120 -4.63 19.12 -11.19
N SER A 121 -5.68 18.49 -11.74
CA SER A 121 -5.52 17.57 -12.86
C SER A 121 -5.03 18.28 -14.12
N PRO A 122 -4.34 17.58 -15.04
CA PRO A 122 -3.80 18.19 -16.26
C PRO A 122 -4.85 18.89 -17.12
N THR A 123 -4.46 19.95 -17.82
CA THR A 123 -5.42 20.78 -18.57
C THR A 123 -6.13 20.00 -19.69
N LEU A 124 -5.47 19.00 -20.27
CA LEU A 124 -6.02 18.14 -21.31
C LEU A 124 -6.70 16.86 -20.79
N SER A 125 -6.79 16.67 -19.46
CA SER A 125 -7.59 15.58 -18.87
C SER A 125 -9.05 15.72 -19.27
N GLU A 126 -9.63 14.62 -19.77
CA GLU A 126 -11.04 14.55 -20.13
C GLU A 126 -11.91 14.64 -18.87
N ILE A 127 -11.51 14.00 -17.77
CA ILE A 127 -12.18 14.10 -16.47
C ILE A 127 -12.23 15.56 -16.01
N ARG A 128 -11.11 16.27 -16.06
CA ARG A 128 -11.06 17.69 -15.68
C ARG A 128 -12.03 18.54 -16.49
N LYS A 129 -11.96 18.44 -17.82
CA LYS A 129 -12.82 19.21 -18.73
C LYS A 129 -14.30 18.91 -18.50
N ARG A 130 -14.61 17.64 -18.24
CA ARG A 130 -15.98 17.16 -18.06
C ARG A 130 -16.61 17.69 -16.78
N TYR A 131 -15.86 17.60 -15.68
CA TYR A 131 -16.36 17.85 -14.34
C TYR A 131 -16.03 19.25 -13.82
N TRP A 132 -15.49 20.14 -14.66
CA TRP A 132 -15.01 21.46 -14.25
C TRP A 132 -16.05 22.27 -13.45
N GLU A 133 -17.33 22.19 -13.82
CA GLU A 133 -18.40 22.91 -13.12
C GLU A 133 -18.76 22.31 -11.74
N GLU A 134 -18.31 21.10 -11.43
CA GLU A 134 -18.48 20.48 -10.10
C GLU A 134 -17.37 20.89 -9.11
N ARG A 135 -16.33 21.60 -9.57
CA ARG A 135 -15.28 22.12 -8.68
C ARG A 135 -15.87 23.14 -7.69
N LEU A 136 -15.12 23.43 -6.64
CA LEU A 136 -15.49 24.51 -5.70
C LEU A 136 -15.56 25.86 -6.44
N SER A 137 -16.73 26.50 -6.39
CA SER A 137 -17.08 27.66 -7.23
C SER A 137 -16.17 28.88 -7.04
N PHE A 138 -15.53 29.02 -5.87
CA PHE A 138 -14.58 30.09 -5.60
C PHE A 138 -13.24 29.94 -6.35
N ILE A 139 -12.94 28.76 -6.91
CA ILE A 139 -11.73 28.52 -7.69
C ILE A 139 -12.03 28.82 -9.16
N ALA A 140 -11.78 30.06 -9.58
CA ALA A 140 -12.08 30.53 -10.94
C ALA A 140 -10.96 30.25 -11.95
N MET A 141 -9.69 30.36 -11.54
CA MET A 141 -8.53 30.13 -12.41
C MET A 141 -7.42 29.38 -11.70
N THR A 142 -6.69 28.58 -12.48
CA THR A 142 -5.49 27.87 -12.03
C THR A 142 -4.38 28.10 -13.04
N ALA A 143 -3.17 28.39 -12.56
CA ALA A 143 -1.97 28.58 -13.36
C ALA A 143 -0.91 27.55 -13.00
N GLY A 144 0.02 27.27 -13.92
CA GLY A 144 1.13 26.34 -13.68
C GLY A 144 0.76 24.84 -13.73
N ILE A 145 -0.46 24.51 -14.15
CA ILE A 145 -0.89 23.13 -14.35
C ILE A 145 -0.38 22.62 -15.70
N ARG A 146 0.13 21.39 -15.72
CA ARG A 146 0.65 20.73 -16.92
C ARG A 146 -0.47 20.34 -17.87
N ASP A 147 -0.16 20.20 -19.15
CA ASP A 147 -1.16 19.78 -20.13
C ASP A 147 -1.49 18.29 -20.07
N HIS A 148 -0.50 17.46 -19.75
CA HIS A 148 -0.62 16.01 -19.70
C HIS A 148 -0.23 15.44 -18.33
N TRP A 149 -0.74 14.24 -18.04
CA TRP A 149 -0.25 13.44 -16.91
C TRP A 149 1.25 13.20 -17.06
N GLY A 150 1.97 13.21 -15.92
CA GLY A 150 3.39 12.88 -15.89
C GLY A 150 3.67 11.41 -16.21
N ALA A 151 4.95 11.08 -16.41
CA ALA A 151 5.37 9.69 -16.62
C ALA A 151 5.24 8.81 -15.37
N HIS A 152 5.26 9.42 -14.17
CA HIS A 152 5.02 8.69 -12.92
C HIS A 152 3.56 8.22 -12.86
N ARG A 153 3.34 6.94 -12.58
CA ARG A 153 2.01 6.32 -12.63
C ARG A 153 1.23 6.43 -11.33
N GLN A 154 1.93 6.39 -10.20
CA GLN A 154 1.33 6.41 -8.86
C GLN A 154 2.38 6.80 -7.83
N THR A 155 1.94 7.52 -6.79
CA THR A 155 2.72 7.80 -5.58
C THR A 155 2.11 7.01 -4.43
N LEU A 156 2.94 6.26 -3.69
CA LEU A 156 2.53 5.50 -2.51
C LEU A 156 2.91 6.30 -1.26
N GLU A 157 1.92 6.95 -0.66
CA GLU A 157 2.12 7.82 0.50
C GLU A 157 1.80 7.07 1.80
N GLY A 158 2.63 7.26 2.84
CA GLY A 158 2.34 6.73 4.17
C GLY A 158 3.54 6.62 5.09
N HIS A 159 4.76 6.46 4.56
CA HIS A 159 5.95 6.52 5.39
C HIS A 159 6.13 7.91 6.00
N GLY A 160 6.49 7.97 7.28
CA GLY A 160 6.72 9.22 8.01
C GLY A 160 8.13 9.80 7.81
N ASN A 161 9.00 9.08 7.10
CA ASN A 161 10.37 9.49 6.82
C ASN A 161 10.86 8.85 5.50
N ALA A 162 12.10 9.11 5.12
CA ALA A 162 12.70 8.67 3.87
C ALA A 162 12.66 7.14 3.70
N VAL A 163 12.16 6.71 2.54
CA VAL A 163 12.17 5.31 2.09
C VAL A 163 13.59 4.93 1.68
N LYS A 164 14.06 3.76 2.15
CA LYS A 164 15.44 3.30 1.95
C LYS A 164 15.61 2.09 1.06
N ALA A 165 14.60 1.23 1.01
CA ALA A 165 14.58 0.11 0.10
C ALA A 165 13.16 -0.20 -0.32
N VAL A 166 13.03 -0.78 -1.50
CA VAL A 166 11.78 -1.33 -2.01
C VAL A 166 12.05 -2.69 -2.63
N ALA A 167 11.09 -3.60 -2.54
CA ALA A 167 11.15 -4.91 -3.17
C ALA A 167 9.77 -5.30 -3.68
N PHE A 168 9.71 -5.91 -4.87
CA PHE A 168 8.50 -6.56 -5.36
C PHE A 168 8.46 -8.01 -4.88
N SER A 169 7.26 -8.50 -4.58
CA SER A 169 7.02 -9.93 -4.42
C SER A 169 7.28 -10.66 -5.75
N PRO A 170 7.64 -11.96 -5.72
CA PRO A 170 7.91 -12.73 -6.94
C PRO A 170 6.73 -12.78 -7.92
N ASP A 171 5.49 -12.72 -7.42
CA ASP A 171 4.28 -12.66 -8.24
C ASP A 171 3.93 -11.24 -8.73
N GLY A 172 4.71 -10.23 -8.31
CA GLY A 172 4.54 -8.83 -8.66
C GLY A 172 3.31 -8.16 -8.06
N LYS A 173 2.54 -8.83 -7.19
CA LYS A 173 1.27 -8.30 -6.64
C LYS A 173 1.45 -7.45 -5.39
N THR A 174 2.58 -7.59 -4.70
CA THR A 174 2.87 -6.86 -3.46
C THR A 174 4.19 -6.13 -3.60
N LEU A 175 4.22 -4.86 -3.19
CA LEU A 175 5.45 -4.10 -3.01
C LEU A 175 5.71 -3.97 -1.50
N ALA A 176 6.93 -4.20 -1.06
CA ALA A 176 7.39 -3.84 0.27
C ALA A 176 8.27 -2.59 0.19
N SER A 177 8.11 -1.65 1.13
CA SER A 177 8.98 -0.50 1.30
C SER A 177 9.50 -0.41 2.73
N ALA A 178 10.79 -0.17 2.89
CA ALA A 178 11.48 0.03 4.17
C ALA A 178 11.85 1.49 4.37
N SER A 179 11.81 1.99 5.61
CA SER A 179 11.97 3.42 5.88
C SER A 179 12.78 3.74 7.14
N TYR A 180 13.27 4.98 7.18
CA TYR A 180 13.80 5.64 8.38
C TYR A 180 12.79 5.78 9.52
N ASP A 181 11.50 5.66 9.25
CA ASP A 181 10.46 5.64 10.29
C ASP A 181 10.37 4.31 11.07
N LYS A 182 11.34 3.41 10.84
CA LYS A 182 11.48 2.11 11.53
C LYS A 182 10.40 1.09 11.14
N THR A 183 9.62 1.37 10.11
CA THR A 183 8.58 0.46 9.62
C THR A 183 8.93 -0.12 8.25
N VAL A 184 8.31 -1.26 7.97
CA VAL A 184 8.14 -1.75 6.60
C VAL A 184 6.66 -1.67 6.23
N ARG A 185 6.33 -1.16 5.05
CA ARG A 185 4.95 -1.12 4.56
C ARG A 185 4.77 -2.06 3.38
N LEU A 186 3.63 -2.76 3.36
CA LEU A 186 3.20 -3.59 2.25
C LEU A 186 2.12 -2.85 1.46
N TRP A 187 2.24 -2.87 0.14
CA TRP A 187 1.33 -2.21 -0.80
C TRP A 187 0.83 -3.23 -1.82
N ASP A 188 -0.43 -3.11 -2.19
CA ASP A 188 -0.96 -3.80 -3.36
C ASP A 188 -0.45 -3.09 -4.62
N THR A 189 0.18 -3.77 -5.57
CA THR A 189 0.74 -3.11 -6.77
C THR A 189 -0.31 -2.81 -7.84
N VAL A 190 -1.49 -3.41 -7.73
CA VAL A 190 -2.61 -3.24 -8.66
C VAL A 190 -3.40 -1.99 -8.32
N THR A 191 -3.66 -1.76 -7.05
CA THR A 191 -4.42 -0.60 -6.54
C THR A 191 -3.50 0.48 -5.96
N GLY A 192 -2.29 0.11 -5.54
CA GLY A 192 -1.38 0.94 -4.74
C GLY A 192 -1.93 1.31 -3.38
N THR A 193 -2.88 0.53 -2.86
CA THR A 193 -3.37 0.72 -1.51
C THR A 193 -2.46 0.08 -0.48
N HIS A 194 -2.43 0.71 0.69
CA HIS A 194 -1.70 0.22 1.84
C HIS A 194 -2.36 -1.06 2.38
N ARG A 195 -1.60 -2.16 2.44
CA ARG A 195 -2.06 -3.44 2.96
C ARG A 195 -1.74 -3.63 4.43
N ALA A 196 -0.50 -3.34 4.84
CA ALA A 196 -0.05 -3.55 6.22
C ALA A 196 1.17 -2.69 6.55
N THR A 197 1.27 -2.25 7.80
CA THR A 197 2.49 -1.72 8.40
C THR A 197 3.09 -2.80 9.29
N LEU A 198 4.34 -3.15 9.04
CA LEU A 198 5.12 -4.09 9.83
C LEU A 198 5.97 -3.28 10.81
N GLU A 199 5.54 -3.29 12.07
CA GLU A 199 6.17 -2.56 13.17
C GLU A 199 6.94 -3.52 14.07
N GLY A 200 8.04 -3.03 14.66
CA GLY A 200 8.83 -3.79 15.62
C GLY A 200 10.34 -3.56 15.55
N HIS A 201 10.86 -2.98 14.46
CA HIS A 201 12.25 -2.56 14.42
C HIS A 201 12.49 -1.37 15.36
N GLY A 202 13.62 -1.40 16.08
CA GLY A 202 14.01 -0.35 17.05
C GLY A 202 14.64 0.87 16.39
N ASP A 203 15.10 0.73 15.14
CA ASP A 203 15.76 1.76 14.35
C ASP A 203 15.44 1.58 12.84
N THR A 204 16.03 2.43 12.01
CA THR A 204 15.87 2.54 10.55
C THR A 204 15.97 1.19 9.87
N VAL A 205 14.96 0.85 9.07
CA VAL A 205 15.00 -0.33 8.19
C VAL A 205 15.75 0.03 6.91
N LYS A 206 16.83 -0.69 6.61
CA LYS A 206 17.74 -0.40 5.50
C LYS A 206 17.47 -1.22 4.26
N ALA A 207 17.04 -2.46 4.42
CA ALA A 207 16.79 -3.36 3.31
C ALA A 207 15.59 -4.27 3.58
N VAL A 208 14.93 -4.68 2.49
CA VAL A 208 13.84 -5.65 2.50
C VAL A 208 14.01 -6.61 1.33
N ALA A 209 13.69 -7.88 1.52
CA ALA A 209 13.71 -8.88 0.48
C ALA A 209 12.55 -9.87 0.66
N PHE A 210 11.91 -10.25 -0.44
CA PHE A 210 10.94 -11.35 -0.43
C PHE A 210 11.67 -12.69 -0.60
N SER A 211 11.14 -13.72 0.05
CA SER A 211 11.49 -15.09 -0.26
C SER A 211 11.07 -15.45 -1.69
N PRO A 212 11.73 -16.43 -2.36
CA PRO A 212 11.38 -16.82 -3.72
C PRO A 212 9.93 -17.31 -3.88
N ASN A 213 9.34 -17.87 -2.82
CA ASN A 213 7.92 -18.27 -2.81
C ASN A 213 6.95 -17.14 -2.41
N GLY A 214 7.47 -15.94 -2.10
CA GLY A 214 6.69 -14.76 -1.73
C GLY A 214 5.97 -14.83 -0.38
N LYS A 215 6.08 -15.92 0.38
CA LYS A 215 5.36 -16.11 1.66
C LYS A 215 6.05 -15.46 2.86
N THR A 216 7.30 -15.08 2.71
CA THR A 216 8.10 -14.50 3.79
C THR A 216 8.80 -13.25 3.29
N LEU A 217 8.79 -12.21 4.11
CA LEU A 217 9.59 -11.01 3.91
C LEU A 217 10.66 -10.97 4.98
N ALA A 218 11.90 -10.65 4.59
CA ALA A 218 12.96 -10.31 5.52
C ALA A 218 13.21 -8.80 5.50
N SER A 219 13.43 -8.20 6.66
CA SER A 219 13.82 -6.81 6.80
C SER A 219 15.07 -6.67 7.66
N ALA A 220 16.04 -5.89 7.20
CA ALA A 220 17.30 -5.65 7.89
C ALA A 220 17.35 -4.19 8.39
N SER A 221 17.83 -4.00 9.61
CA SER A 221 17.77 -2.72 10.31
C SER A 221 19.07 -2.30 10.97
N ASN A 222 19.16 -1.00 11.23
CA ASN A 222 20.19 -0.41 12.07
C ASN A 222 20.16 -0.89 13.53
N ASP A 223 19.04 -1.47 13.97
CA ASP A 223 18.90 -2.07 15.31
C ASP A 223 19.67 -3.40 15.47
N LYS A 224 20.48 -3.76 14.47
CA LYS A 224 21.32 -4.97 14.44
C LYS A 224 20.51 -6.26 14.36
N THR A 225 19.25 -6.18 13.91
CA THR A 225 18.41 -7.36 13.74
C THR A 225 17.96 -7.53 12.29
N VAL A 226 17.68 -8.77 11.93
CA VAL A 226 16.86 -9.10 10.77
C VAL A 226 15.55 -9.69 11.23
N ARG A 227 14.42 -9.14 10.79
CA ARG A 227 13.09 -9.65 11.12
C ARG A 227 12.48 -10.37 9.93
N LEU A 228 11.84 -11.49 10.21
CA LEU A 228 11.06 -12.26 9.26
C LEU A 228 9.57 -12.02 9.50
N TRP A 229 8.83 -11.83 8.42
CA TRP A 229 7.41 -11.51 8.45
C TRP A 229 6.64 -12.47 7.54
N ASP A 230 5.43 -12.81 7.96
CA ASP A 230 4.44 -13.42 7.08
C ASP A 230 3.88 -12.34 6.14
N THR A 231 3.95 -12.57 4.83
CA THR A 231 3.50 -11.57 3.84
C THR A 231 1.98 -11.54 3.67
N ALA A 232 1.28 -12.61 4.02
CA ALA A 232 -0.17 -12.72 3.89
C ALA A 232 -0.87 -12.06 5.08
N THR A 233 -0.38 -12.31 6.30
CA THR A 233 -0.97 -11.76 7.53
C THR A 233 -0.31 -10.47 7.99
N GLY A 234 0.92 -10.18 7.53
CA GLY A 234 1.73 -9.07 8.04
C GLY A 234 2.26 -9.30 9.46
N THR A 235 2.20 -10.53 9.98
CA THR A 235 2.63 -10.82 11.35
C THR A 235 4.13 -11.08 11.41
N HIS A 236 4.75 -10.66 12.50
CA HIS A 236 6.13 -11.05 12.83
C HIS A 236 6.22 -12.58 13.00
N ARG A 237 7.28 -13.17 12.45
CA ARG A 237 7.56 -14.61 12.54
C ARG A 237 8.78 -14.92 13.39
N ALA A 238 9.86 -14.17 13.19
CA ALA A 238 11.12 -14.38 13.90
C ALA A 238 11.99 -13.13 13.86
N THR A 239 12.86 -13.00 14.87
CA THR A 239 13.96 -12.04 14.89
C THR A 239 15.26 -12.82 14.87
N LEU A 240 16.14 -12.49 13.92
CA LEU A 240 17.50 -12.98 13.84
C LEU A 240 18.41 -11.94 14.46
N GLU A 241 19.02 -12.33 15.58
CA GLU A 241 19.94 -11.52 16.36
C GLU A 241 21.37 -12.07 16.25
N GLY A 242 22.35 -11.36 16.79
CA GLY A 242 23.76 -11.77 16.75
C GLY A 242 24.65 -10.90 15.86
N HIS A 243 24.08 -9.93 15.15
CA HIS A 243 24.86 -8.93 14.43
C HIS A 243 25.47 -7.92 15.40
N GLY A 244 26.79 -7.72 15.33
CA GLY A 244 27.50 -6.75 16.18
C GLY A 244 27.20 -5.29 15.81
N ASN A 245 26.71 -5.07 14.59
CA ASN A 245 26.54 -3.76 13.97
C ASN A 245 25.25 -3.69 13.13
N ARG A 246 25.01 -2.52 12.51
CA ARG A 246 23.86 -2.30 11.63
C ARG A 246 23.85 -3.27 10.45
N VAL A 247 22.70 -3.86 10.19
CA VAL A 247 22.49 -4.74 9.04
C VAL A 247 22.06 -3.88 7.85
N THR A 248 22.82 -3.93 6.76
CA THR A 248 22.63 -3.03 5.62
C THR A 248 21.99 -3.68 4.41
N ALA A 249 22.08 -5.00 4.30
CA ALA A 249 21.50 -5.76 3.21
C ALA A 249 20.98 -7.12 3.71
N VAL A 250 19.93 -7.60 3.05
CA VAL A 250 19.37 -8.93 3.23
C VAL A 250 18.95 -9.49 1.87
N ALA A 251 19.17 -10.78 1.66
CA ALA A 251 18.73 -11.51 0.47
C ALA A 251 18.35 -12.94 0.84
N PHE A 252 17.41 -13.52 0.09
CA PHE A 252 17.13 -14.95 0.15
C PHE A 252 17.92 -15.70 -0.91
N SER A 253 18.36 -16.93 -0.59
CA SER A 253 18.92 -17.82 -1.61
C SER A 253 17.86 -18.15 -2.68
N PRO A 254 18.21 -18.16 -3.98
CA PRO A 254 17.29 -18.47 -5.08
C PRO A 254 17.00 -19.97 -5.24
N ASP A 255 17.67 -20.86 -4.51
CA ASP A 255 17.64 -22.29 -4.77
C ASP A 255 16.25 -22.92 -4.50
N GLY A 256 15.65 -23.42 -5.57
CA GLY A 256 14.23 -23.75 -5.70
C GLY A 256 13.76 -25.09 -5.10
N GLY A 257 14.25 -25.52 -3.94
CA GLY A 257 13.75 -26.77 -3.34
C GLY A 257 14.13 -26.98 -1.88
N GLY A 258 13.15 -26.88 -0.97
CA GLY A 258 13.30 -27.22 0.45
C GLY A 258 12.67 -26.20 1.39
N GLU A 259 11.99 -26.69 2.42
CA GLU A 259 11.26 -25.87 3.41
C GLU A 259 12.20 -25.16 4.42
N ASP A 260 13.49 -25.51 4.44
CA ASP A 260 14.54 -24.83 5.21
C ASP A 260 15.32 -23.83 4.33
N ARG A 261 15.04 -22.53 4.52
CA ARG A 261 15.59 -21.43 3.72
C ARG A 261 16.60 -20.60 4.49
N THR A 262 17.72 -20.26 3.85
CA THR A 262 18.74 -19.34 4.38
C THR A 262 18.51 -17.92 3.90
N ALA A 263 18.56 -16.97 4.83
CA ALA A 263 18.73 -15.56 4.51
C ALA A 263 20.23 -15.22 4.64
N ALA A 264 20.77 -14.53 3.63
CA ALA A 264 22.10 -13.96 3.68
C ALA A 264 22.00 -12.49 4.07
N THR A 265 22.82 -12.06 5.04
CA THR A 265 22.83 -10.69 5.55
C THR A 265 24.24 -10.12 5.53
N LYS A 266 24.35 -8.80 5.44
CA LYS A 266 25.63 -8.09 5.44
C LYS A 266 25.64 -6.94 6.43
N ASP A 267 26.63 -6.97 7.31
CA ASP A 267 26.88 -5.94 8.32
C ASP A 267 27.95 -4.96 7.83
N TRP A 268 27.87 -3.71 8.33
CA TRP A 268 28.89 -2.70 8.06
C TRP A 268 30.01 -2.78 9.10
N ASP A 269 31.05 -3.58 8.86
CA ASP A 269 32.18 -3.72 9.79
C ASP A 269 33.53 -3.18 9.27
N GLY A 270 33.54 -2.36 8.20
CA GLY A 270 34.79 -1.82 7.63
C GLY A 270 35.66 -2.86 6.91
N GLY A 271 35.29 -4.13 6.94
CA GLY A 271 35.76 -5.26 6.13
C GLY A 271 34.72 -6.37 6.26
N ALA A 272 34.29 -6.97 5.15
CA ALA A 272 33.10 -7.83 5.13
C ALA A 272 33.30 -9.17 5.87
N PRO A 273 32.28 -9.60 6.64
CA PRO A 273 31.77 -10.96 6.53
C PRO A 273 30.30 -10.96 6.10
N ALA A 274 29.93 -11.94 5.27
CA ALA A 274 28.53 -12.27 5.00
C ALA A 274 28.12 -13.37 5.98
N HIS A 275 27.03 -13.18 6.71
CA HIS A 275 26.48 -14.21 7.58
C HIS A 275 25.42 -15.01 6.81
N HIS A 276 25.56 -16.34 6.83
CA HIS A 276 24.52 -17.28 6.42
C HIS A 276 23.78 -17.72 7.67
N MET A 277 22.48 -17.44 7.74
CA MET A 277 21.65 -17.88 8.87
C MET A 277 20.51 -18.78 8.36
N ARG A 278 20.39 -19.98 8.95
CA ARG A 278 19.23 -20.87 8.79
C ARG A 278 18.20 -20.56 9.87
N SER A 279 16.93 -20.84 9.60
CA SER A 279 15.87 -20.75 10.63
C SER A 279 16.07 -21.70 11.81
N GLY A 280 17.00 -22.65 11.72
CA GLY A 280 17.38 -23.56 12.81
C GLY A 280 18.46 -23.03 13.76
N ASP A 281 19.07 -21.88 13.48
CA ASP A 281 20.15 -21.31 14.31
C ASP A 281 19.61 -20.44 15.48
N ILE A 282 18.32 -20.54 15.79
CA ILE A 282 17.66 -19.81 16.88
C ILE A 282 18.15 -20.38 18.21
N PRO A 283 18.83 -19.61 19.08
CA PRO A 283 18.90 -19.98 20.48
C PRO A 283 17.48 -19.83 21.04
N THR A 284 16.86 -20.93 21.43
CA THR A 284 15.69 -20.92 22.32
C THR A 284 15.98 -19.97 23.46
N ALA A 285 15.14 -18.93 23.60
CA ALA A 285 15.28 -17.93 24.65
C ALA A 285 15.45 -18.62 26.01
N ALA A 286 16.65 -18.48 26.59
CA ALA A 286 16.83 -18.74 28.00
C ALA A 286 16.01 -17.70 28.75
N THR A 287 14.97 -18.16 29.44
CA THR A 287 14.25 -17.41 30.46
C THR A 287 15.27 -17.04 31.52
N GLN A 288 15.67 -15.77 31.59
CA GLN A 288 16.38 -15.24 32.76
C GLN A 288 15.32 -14.67 33.70
N ASP A 289 15.10 -15.39 34.80
CA ASP A 289 14.43 -14.89 35.99
C ASP A 289 15.19 -13.68 36.58
N PRO A 290 14.51 -12.78 37.29
CA PRO A 290 15.12 -11.54 37.79
C PRO A 290 16.02 -11.81 38.99
N GLU A 291 17.32 -11.52 38.87
CA GLU A 291 18.23 -11.54 40.03
C GLU A 291 17.93 -10.35 40.96
N GLU A 292 17.64 -10.71 42.21
CA GLU A 292 17.58 -9.86 43.38
C GLU A 292 18.97 -9.24 43.66
N HIS A 293 19.04 -7.90 43.69
CA HIS A 293 20.20 -7.22 44.27
C HIS A 293 20.06 -7.15 45.78
N GLU A 294 20.64 -8.14 46.48
CA GLU A 294 20.97 -8.02 47.90
C GLU A 294 22.18 -7.10 48.12
N ASN A 295 21.99 -6.22 49.10
CA ASN A 295 22.93 -5.24 49.63
C ASN A 295 23.81 -5.91 50.70
N PRO A 296 25.08 -5.49 50.90
CA PRO A 296 25.59 -5.54 52.27
C PRO A 296 26.42 -4.32 52.70
N GLY A 297 26.15 -3.88 53.95
CA GLY A 297 27.05 -3.16 54.86
C GLY A 297 27.15 -1.65 54.63
N GLY A 298 26.61 -0.73 55.44
CA GLY A 298 26.35 -0.79 56.88
C GLY A 298 27.49 -0.11 57.63
N GLU A 299 27.39 1.21 57.86
CA GLU A 299 28.03 1.91 58.97
C GLU A 299 27.30 3.24 59.26
N THR A 300 27.24 3.57 60.55
CA THR A 300 26.19 4.33 61.22
C THR A 300 26.67 5.65 61.84
N TYR A 301 25.91 6.73 61.60
CA TYR A 301 25.60 7.92 62.46
C TYR A 301 26.74 8.87 62.94
N PRO A 302 26.48 10.10 63.47
CA PRO A 302 25.19 10.72 63.84
C PRO A 302 24.93 12.19 63.42
N LEU A 303 23.68 12.58 63.69
CA LEU A 303 23.06 13.90 63.69
C LEU A 303 23.82 15.00 64.45
N LYS A 304 23.75 16.24 63.93
CA LYS A 304 23.72 17.46 64.76
C LYS A 304 22.68 18.44 64.23
N ALA A 305 21.79 18.84 65.14
CA ALA A 305 20.79 19.88 64.97
C ALA A 305 21.41 21.28 65.11
N GLY A 306 20.77 22.27 64.50
CA GLY A 306 20.50 23.54 65.16
C GLY A 306 21.25 24.80 64.70
N VAL A 307 20.44 25.72 64.13
CA VAL A 307 20.39 27.18 64.30
C VAL A 307 21.48 28.06 63.64
N GLY A 308 20.98 29.02 62.87
CA GLY A 308 21.67 30.19 62.30
C GLY A 308 20.74 30.90 61.33
#